data_AF-A0A1I4UUY4-F1
#
_entry.id   AF-A0A1I4UUY4-F1
#
_cell.length_a   1.000
_cell.length_b   1.000
_cell.length_c   1.000
_cell.angle_alpha   90.00
_cell.angle_beta   90.00
_cell.angle_gamma   90.00
#
_symmetry.space_group_name_H-M   'P 1'
#
loop_
_entity.id
_entity.type
_entity.pdbx_description
1 polymer ?
#
loop_
_entity_poly.entity_id
_entity_poly.type
_entity_poly.pdbx_seq_one_letter_code
_entity_poly.pdbx_strand_id
1 'polypeptide(L)'
;MIFFYGRNSFKVKAVQLAEIGIHESVPGVVQFEYRQQYAHLYWIPMFPIGSMWCVRKTDNKLYEVSSELLPALNAIQRPKMGWLAFAGPIVIAVGLLFVKIFM
;
A
#
# COMPACT_ATOMS: atom_id res chain seq x y z
N MET A 1 -1.15 17.67 -24.19
CA MET A 1 -1.21 16.24 -23.79
C MET A 1 -1.45 16.20 -22.29
N ILE A 2 -2.60 15.70 -21.83
CA ILE A 2 -2.96 15.71 -20.40
C ILE A 2 -2.47 14.39 -19.80
N PHE A 3 -1.35 14.41 -19.06
CA PHE A 3 -0.89 13.25 -18.32
C PHE A 3 -1.57 13.22 -16.93
N PHE A 4 -2.39 12.20 -16.67
CA PHE A 4 -3.00 11.99 -15.34
C PHE A 4 -2.03 11.21 -14.44
N TYR A 5 -1.06 11.92 -13.87
CA TYR A 5 -0.16 11.40 -12.84
C TYR A 5 -0.76 11.60 -11.45
N GLY A 6 -0.63 10.59 -10.59
CA GLY A 6 -1.04 10.67 -9.19
C GLY A 6 -0.36 9.63 -8.31
N ARG A 7 -0.58 9.75 -7.01
CA ARG A 7 -0.15 8.79 -6.00
C ARG A 7 -1.37 8.20 -5.33
N ASN A 8 -1.36 6.90 -5.14
CA ASN A 8 -2.41 6.22 -4.39
C ASN A 8 -1.80 5.09 -3.55
N SER A 9 -2.60 4.47 -2.70
CA SER A 9 -2.17 3.34 -1.88
C SER A 9 -3.23 2.25 -1.81
N PHE A 10 -2.77 1.00 -1.81
CA PHE A 10 -3.64 -0.16 -1.59
C PHE A 10 -3.28 -0.87 -0.28
N LYS A 11 -4.27 -1.52 0.33
CA LYS A 11 -4.08 -2.30 1.56
C LYS A 11 -3.34 -3.59 1.22
N VAL A 12 -2.21 -3.83 1.89
CA VAL A 12 -1.43 -5.07 1.74
C VAL A 12 -1.69 -6.02 2.90
N LYS A 13 -1.78 -5.48 4.13
CA LYS A 13 -2.05 -6.27 5.33
C LYS A 13 -2.86 -5.43 6.31
N ALA A 14 -3.76 -6.08 7.04
CA ALA A 14 -4.40 -5.51 8.21
C ALA A 14 -3.96 -6.30 9.44
N VAL A 15 -3.79 -5.62 10.56
CA VAL A 15 -3.35 -6.16 11.84
C VAL A 15 -4.27 -5.59 12.91
N GLN A 16 -4.85 -6.46 13.74
CA GLN A 16 -5.67 -6.05 14.88
C GLN A 16 -4.80 -5.71 16.09
N LEU A 17 -5.29 -4.88 17.03
CA LEU A 17 -4.53 -4.50 18.23
C LEU A 17 -4.05 -5.74 19.02
N ALA A 18 -4.90 -6.76 19.11
CA ALA A 18 -4.60 -8.01 19.79
C ALA A 18 -3.41 -8.77 19.18
N GLU A 19 -3.16 -8.64 17.87
CA GLU A 19 -2.00 -9.26 17.20
C GLU A 19 -0.67 -8.58 17.54
N ILE A 20 -0.72 -7.37 18.13
CA ILE A 20 0.45 -6.57 18.52
C ILE A 20 0.66 -6.65 20.05
N GLY A 21 -0.08 -7.52 20.75
CA GLY A 21 -0.04 -7.63 22.21
C GLY A 21 -0.67 -6.46 22.95
N ILE A 22 -1.39 -5.58 22.23
CA ILE A 22 -2.20 -4.52 22.85
C ILE A 22 -3.58 -5.11 23.12
N HIS A 23 -3.77 -5.61 24.34
CA HIS A 23 -5.04 -6.17 24.79
C HIS A 23 -6.02 -5.12 25.33
N GLU A 24 -5.55 -3.87 25.48
CA GLU A 24 -6.41 -2.74 25.82
C GLU A 24 -7.05 -2.15 24.56
N SER A 25 -8.37 -1.98 24.58
CA SER A 25 -9.08 -1.31 23.50
C SER A 25 -8.68 0.17 23.46
N VAL A 26 -7.82 0.57 22.53
CA VAL A 26 -7.53 1.99 22.31
C VAL A 26 -8.81 2.65 21.76
N PRO A 27 -9.39 3.64 22.46
CA PRO A 27 -10.65 4.24 22.05
C PRO A 27 -10.58 4.78 20.62
N GLY A 28 -11.48 4.31 19.77
CA GLY A 28 -11.61 4.76 18.39
C GLY A 28 -10.62 4.13 17.40
N VAL A 29 -9.79 3.16 17.79
CA VAL A 29 -8.94 2.41 16.86
C VAL A 29 -9.57 1.05 16.54
N VAL A 30 -9.78 0.76 15.27
CA VAL A 30 -10.35 -0.52 14.82
C VAL A 30 -9.24 -1.49 14.43
N GLN A 31 -8.31 -1.05 13.57
CA GLN A 31 -7.22 -1.89 13.07
C GLN A 31 -6.09 -1.04 12.51
N PHE A 32 -4.90 -1.63 12.42
CA PHE A 32 -3.76 -1.08 11.69
C PHE A 32 -3.71 -1.67 10.28
N GLU A 33 -3.50 -0.83 9.29
CA GLU A 33 -3.37 -1.21 7.89
C GLU A 33 -1.97 -0.88 7.39
N TYR A 34 -1.26 -1.89 6.91
CA TYR A 34 -0.05 -1.70 6.12
C TYR A 34 -0.46 -1.46 4.67
N ARG A 35 -0.13 -0.29 4.15
CA ARG A 35 -0.48 0.15 2.79
C ARG A 35 0.76 0.36 1.94
N GLN A 36 0.70 -0.14 0.72
CA GLN A 36 1.71 0.08 -0.30
C GLN A 36 1.31 1.30 -1.12
N GLN A 37 2.17 2.32 -1.12
CA GLN A 37 2.04 3.48 -1.98
C GLN A 37 2.63 3.18 -3.36
N TYR A 38 1.96 3.68 -4.39
CA TYR A 38 2.38 3.54 -5.77
C TYR A 38 2.08 4.82 -6.56
N ALA A 39 2.91 5.06 -7.57
CA ALA A 39 2.67 6.06 -8.59
C ALA A 39 1.74 5.44 -9.63
N HIS A 40 0.77 6.20 -10.13
CA HIS A 40 -0.04 5.76 -11.24
C HIS A 40 -0.02 6.75 -12.40
N LEU A 41 -0.22 6.21 -13.59
CA LEU A 41 -0.51 6.99 -14.79
C LEU A 41 -1.83 6.45 -15.37
N TYR A 42 -2.83 7.32 -15.58
CA TYR A 42 -4.17 6.90 -16.01
C TYR A 42 -4.77 5.77 -15.15
N TRP A 43 -4.60 5.86 -13.82
CA TRP A 43 -4.98 4.83 -12.83
C TRP A 43 -4.23 3.48 -12.93
N ILE A 44 -3.29 3.32 -13.85
CA ILE A 44 -2.43 2.14 -13.94
C ILE A 44 -1.26 2.33 -12.97
N PRO A 45 -1.06 1.44 -11.98
CA PRO A 45 0.11 1.49 -11.10
C PRO A 45 1.39 1.29 -11.91
N MET A 46 2.28 2.28 -11.88
CA MET A 46 3.54 2.27 -12.64
C MET A 46 4.68 1.73 -11.80
N PHE A 47 4.85 2.24 -10.58
CA PHE A 47 5.91 1.78 -9.70
C PHE A 47 5.55 2.00 -8.23
N PRO A 48 6.02 1.13 -7.33
CA PRO A 48 5.92 1.35 -5.90
C PRO A 48 6.73 2.58 -5.50
N ILE A 49 6.17 3.43 -4.65
CA ILE A 49 6.85 4.62 -4.11
C ILE A 49 7.35 4.33 -2.69
N GLY A 50 6.59 3.57 -1.91
CA GLY A 50 6.89 3.34 -0.51
C GLY A 50 5.79 2.57 0.19
N SER A 51 5.88 2.46 1.49
CA SER A 51 4.88 1.78 2.32
C SER A 51 4.67 2.54 3.60
N MET A 52 3.45 2.56 4.11
CA MET A 52 3.10 3.23 5.36
C MET A 52 2.16 2.38 6.19
N TRP A 53 2.29 2.50 7.50
CA TRP A 53 1.27 2.04 8.43
C TRP A 53 0.22 3.13 8.61
N CYS A 54 -1.04 2.74 8.60
CA CYS A 54 -2.18 3.61 8.85
C CYS A 54 -3.04 3.01 9.96
N VAL A 55 -3.74 3.86 10.70
CA VAL A 55 -4.79 3.44 11.63
C VAL A 55 -6.13 3.64 10.97
N ARG A 56 -6.95 2.60 10.92
CA ARG A 56 -8.38 2.76 10.63
C ARG A 56 -9.12 2.98 11.93
N LYS A 57 -9.80 4.11 12.03
CA LYS A 57 -10.63 4.46 13.18
C LYS A 57 -12.09 4.04 12.96
N THR A 58 -12.90 4.13 14.01
CA THR A 58 -14.34 3.78 13.99
C THR A 58 -15.16 4.62 13.01
N ASP A 59 -14.66 5.79 12.63
CA ASP A 59 -15.23 6.64 11.58
C ASP A 59 -14.92 6.16 10.14
N ASN A 60 -14.30 5.00 10.01
CA ASN A 60 -13.87 4.37 8.76
C ASN A 60 -12.83 5.20 7.96
N LYS A 61 -12.23 6.22 8.58
CA LYS A 61 -11.16 7.03 7.99
C LYS A 61 -9.79 6.46 8.36
N LEU A 62 -8.83 6.75 7.48
CA LEU A 62 -7.43 6.38 7.66
C LEU A 62 -6.64 7.56 8.21
N TYR A 63 -5.89 7.29 9.27
CA TYR A 63 -5.00 8.24 9.92
C TYR A 63 -3.58 7.70 9.91
N GLU A 64 -2.59 8.60 9.97
CA GLU A 64 -1.23 8.20 10.24
C GLU A 64 -1.10 7.66 11.66
N VAL A 65 -0.24 6.65 11.81
CA VAL A 65 0.04 6.05 13.12
C VAL A 65 0.89 7.02 13.94
N SER A 66 0.64 7.07 15.26
CA SER A 66 1.50 7.80 16.17
C SER A 66 2.94 7.28 16.11
N SER A 67 3.91 8.18 16.24
CA SER A 67 5.34 7.83 16.22
C SER A 67 5.73 6.79 17.28
N GLU A 68 5.01 6.74 18.39
CA GLU A 68 5.23 5.79 19.49
C GLU A 68 4.88 4.34 19.12
N LEU A 69 3.89 4.12 18.25
CA LEU A 69 3.43 2.78 17.86
C LEU A 69 4.16 2.25 16.61
N LEU A 70 4.80 3.14 15.85
CA LEU A 70 5.55 2.76 14.65
C LEU A 70 6.64 1.69 14.90
N PRO A 71 7.45 1.74 15.98
CA PRO A 71 8.45 0.71 16.26
C PRO A 71 7.82 -0.68 16.47
N ALA A 72 6.74 -0.77 17.24
CA ALA A 72 6.04 -2.02 17.50
C ALA A 72 5.44 -2.61 16.20
N LEU A 73 4.82 -1.77 15.37
CA LEU A 73 4.29 -2.18 14.06
C LEU A 73 5.40 -2.58 13.08
N ASN A 74 6.55 -1.92 13.13
CA ASN A 74 7.69 -2.24 12.29
C ASN A 74 8.41 -3.53 12.70
N ALA A 75 8.26 -3.97 13.95
CA ALA A 75 8.73 -5.28 14.41
C ALA A 75 7.91 -6.43 13.81
N ILE A 76 6.68 -6.16 13.36
CA ILE A 76 5.86 -7.15 12.66
C ILE A 76 6.45 -7.41 11.28
N GLN A 77 6.50 -8.68 10.88
CA GLN A 77 6.98 -9.07 9.55
C GLN A 77 6.22 -8.29 8.46
N ARG A 78 6.95 -7.42 7.76
CA ARG A 78 6.40 -6.64 6.65
C ARG A 78 6.05 -7.59 5.51
N PRO A 79 4.82 -7.54 4.99
CA PRO A 79 4.47 -8.33 3.82
C PRO A 79 5.33 -7.89 2.63
N LYS A 80 5.62 -8.83 1.73
CA LYS A 80 6.36 -8.53 0.51
C LYS A 80 5.60 -7.49 -0.31
N MET A 81 6.36 -6.63 -0.99
CA MET A 81 5.84 -5.60 -1.87
C MET A 81 4.88 -6.21 -2.91
N GLY A 82 3.67 -5.66 -3.03
CA GLY A 82 2.66 -6.18 -3.95
C GLY A 82 3.07 -5.98 -5.40
N TRP A 83 3.14 -7.04 -6.20
CA TRP A 83 3.54 -7.00 -7.61
C TRP A 83 2.62 -6.13 -8.48
N LEU A 84 1.38 -5.92 -8.04
CA LEU A 84 0.43 -4.99 -8.66
C LEU A 84 0.99 -3.57 -8.82
N ALA A 85 1.92 -3.15 -7.96
CA ALA A 85 2.56 -1.84 -8.07
C ALA A 85 3.45 -1.69 -9.34
N PHE A 86 3.78 -2.79 -10.02
CA PHE A 86 4.59 -2.84 -11.24
C PHE A 86 3.78 -3.13 -12.50
N ALA A 87 2.45 -3.03 -12.45
CA ALA A 87 1.59 -3.33 -13.59
C ALA A 87 1.98 -2.55 -14.86
N GLY A 88 2.33 -1.27 -14.75
CA GLY A 88 2.75 -0.43 -15.86
C GLY A 88 3.96 -0.96 -16.64
N PRO A 89 5.13 -1.13 -16.00
CA PRO A 89 6.31 -1.74 -16.62
C PRO A 89 6.04 -3.11 -17.25
N ILE A 90 5.22 -3.95 -16.60
CA ILE A 90 4.85 -5.27 -17.13
C ILE A 90 4.06 -5.11 -18.43
N VAL A 91 3.05 -4.23 -18.47
CA VAL A 91 2.26 -3.97 -19.67
C VAL A 91 3.13 -3.44 -20.80
N ILE A 92 4.07 -2.53 -20.50
CA ILE A 92 5.02 -2.01 -21.49
C ILE A 92 5.91 -3.14 -22.04
N ALA A 93 6.47 -3.98 -21.17
CA ALA A 93 7.34 -5.09 -21.58
C ALA A 93 6.58 -6.09 -22.47
N VAL A 94 5.34 -6.45 -22.10
CA VAL A 94 4.48 -7.34 -22.89
C VAL A 94 4.16 -6.72 -24.25
N GLY A 95 3.85 -5.43 -24.30
CA GLY A 95 3.60 -4.70 -25.55
C GLY A 95 4.82 -4.71 -26.49
N LEU A 96 6.01 -4.45 -25.95
CA LEU A 96 7.26 -4.50 -26.73
C LEU A 96 7.57 -5.90 -27.26
N LEU A 97 7.35 -6.93 -26.45
CA LEU A 97 7.52 -8.32 -26.88
C LEU A 97 6.52 -8.70 -27.98
N PHE A 98 5.27 -8.28 -27.86
CA PHE A 98 4.26 -8.50 -28.88
C PHE A 98 4.66 -7.85 -30.21
N VAL A 99 5.07 -6.57 -30.17
CA VAL A 99 5.55 -5.87 -31.37
C VAL A 99 6.73 -6.62 -32.00
N LYS A 100 7.73 -7.03 -31.20
CA LYS A 100 8.90 -7.77 -31.72
C LYS A 100 8.55 -9.12 -32.37
N ILE A 101 7.51 -9.81 -31.88
CA ILE A 101 7.15 -11.15 -32.36
C ILE A 101 6.31 -11.07 -33.64
N PHE A 102 5.42 -10.08 -33.73
CA PHE A 102 4.39 -10.02 -34.77
C PHE A 102 4.63 -8.94 -35.84
N MET A 103 5.57 -8.02 -35.62
CA MET A 103 5.94 -6.95 -36.55
C MET A 103 7.41 -7.03 -36.90
#